data_AF-F9ZVC4-F1
#
_entry.id   AF-F9ZVC4-F1
#
_cell.length_a   1.000
_cell.length_b   1.000
_cell.length_c   1.000
_cell.angle_alpha   90.00
_cell.angle_beta   90.00
_cell.angle_gamma   90.00
#
_symmetry.space_group_name_H-M   'P 1'
#
loop_
_entity.id
_entity.type
_entity.pdbx_description
1 polymer ?
#
loop_
_entity_poly.entity_id
_entity_poly.type
_entity_poly.pdbx_seq_one_letter_code
_entity_poly.pdbx_strand_id
1 'polypeptide(L)'
;MSVFVDVVNAIVESGQMVSDFFTTGIYELLTKFTAWFVKWSVVAMWKAKLAAIAFSWDVAQELITTLNISGYINAAWSTLDSKVLNMFVYFKIPEAVNIVMSAGVTKFVMKFLGI
;
A
#
# COMPACT_ATOMS: atom_id res chain seq x y z
N MET A 1 -8.89 -20.26 65.42
CA MET A 1 -10.02 -19.98 64.50
C MET A 1 -9.58 -19.21 63.24
N SER A 2 -8.36 -18.64 63.18
CA SER A 2 -7.86 -17.89 62.00
C SER A 2 -7.60 -18.75 60.76
N VAL A 3 -6.91 -19.89 60.90
CA VAL A 3 -6.49 -20.72 59.75
C VAL A 3 -7.65 -21.22 58.89
N PHE A 4 -8.78 -21.58 59.50
CA PHE A 4 -9.96 -22.03 58.73
C PHE A 4 -10.64 -20.88 57.98
N VAL A 5 -10.64 -19.66 58.53
CA VAL A 5 -11.18 -18.48 57.87
C VAL A 5 -10.26 -18.05 56.72
N ASP A 6 -8.95 -18.14 56.92
CA ASP A 6 -7.95 -17.83 55.88
C ASP A 6 -8.03 -18.81 54.69
N VAL A 7 -8.20 -20.11 54.97
CA VAL A 7 -8.39 -21.13 53.93
C VAL A 7 -9.71 -20.94 53.18
N VAL A 8 -10.79 -20.59 53.87
CA VAL A 8 -12.09 -20.31 53.23
C VAL A 8 -12.02 -19.05 52.35
N ASN A 9 -11.35 -17.99 52.81
CA ASN A 9 -11.16 -16.78 52.01
C ASN A 9 -10.29 -17.05 50.77
N ALA A 10 -9.22 -17.84 50.89
CA ALA A 10 -8.39 -18.22 49.75
C ALA A 10 -9.15 -19.06 48.69
N ILE A 11 -10.08 -19.91 49.13
CA ILE A 11 -10.96 -20.68 48.21
C ILE A 11 -11.96 -19.75 47.51
N VAL A 12 -12.51 -18.76 48.22
CA VAL A 12 -13.43 -17.78 47.64
C VAL A 12 -12.71 -16.86 46.65
N GLU A 13 -11.51 -16.39 46.97
CA GLU A 13 -10.69 -15.54 46.09
C GLU A 13 -10.22 -16.28 44.84
N SER A 14 -9.82 -17.55 44.97
CA SER A 14 -9.49 -18.38 43.80
C SER A 14 -10.70 -18.69 42.92
N GLY A 15 -11.88 -18.90 43.53
CA GLY A 15 -13.15 -19.00 42.80
C GLY A 15 -13.52 -17.72 42.04
N GLN A 16 -13.30 -16.55 42.64
CA GLN A 16 -13.53 -15.25 42.02
C GLN A 16 -12.52 -15.00 40.88
N MET A 17 -11.24 -15.30 41.06
CA MET A 17 -10.23 -15.17 39.99
C MET A 17 -10.57 -16.03 38.77
N VAL A 18 -11.04 -17.26 38.98
CA VAL A 18 -11.47 -18.14 37.88
C VAL A 18 -12.70 -17.54 37.19
N SER A 19 -13.70 -17.09 37.96
CA SER A 19 -14.90 -16.43 37.42
C SER A 19 -14.57 -15.17 36.61
N ASP A 20 -13.67 -14.32 37.11
CA ASP A 20 -13.25 -13.07 36.47
C ASP A 20 -12.42 -13.32 35.21
N PHE A 21 -11.62 -14.39 35.20
CA PHE A 21 -10.88 -14.83 34.01
C PHE A 21 -11.84 -15.25 32.88
N PHE A 22 -12.89 -16.01 33.20
CA PHE A 22 -13.89 -16.45 32.21
C PHE A 22 -14.81 -15.32 31.76
N THR A 23 -15.15 -14.38 32.64
CA THR A 23 -16.12 -13.30 32.32
C THR A 23 -15.45 -12.11 31.64
N THR A 24 -14.29 -11.68 32.15
CA THR A 24 -13.62 -10.44 31.74
C THR A 24 -12.32 -10.71 30.97
N GLY A 25 -11.56 -11.73 31.39
CA GLY A 25 -10.29 -12.09 30.77
C GLY A 25 -10.41 -12.50 29.29
N ILE A 26 -11.46 -13.27 28.93
CA ILE A 26 -11.72 -13.67 27.54
C ILE A 26 -12.05 -12.45 26.67
N TYR A 27 -12.86 -11.52 27.17
CA TYR A 27 -13.23 -10.31 26.43
C TYR A 27 -11.99 -9.42 26.17
N GLU A 28 -11.14 -9.25 27.18
CA GLU A 28 -9.91 -8.46 27.04
C GLU A 28 -8.91 -9.12 26.09
N LEU A 29 -8.77 -10.45 26.13
CA LEU A 29 -7.94 -11.21 25.20
C LEU A 29 -8.45 -11.08 23.76
N LEU A 30 -9.76 -11.19 23.52
CA LEU A 30 -10.34 -11.07 22.19
C LEU A 30 -10.17 -9.65 21.63
N THR A 31 -10.33 -8.63 22.48
CA THR A 31 -10.13 -7.22 22.13
C THR A 31 -8.67 -6.93 21.79
N LYS A 32 -7.72 -7.43 22.58
CA LYS A 32 -6.28 -7.29 22.29
C LYS A 32 -5.88 -8.06 21.02
N PHE A 33 -6.43 -9.26 20.82
CA PHE A 33 -6.16 -10.08 19.64
C PHE A 33 -6.69 -9.42 18.36
N THR A 34 -7.93 -8.94 18.36
CA THR A 34 -8.50 -8.20 17.22
C THR A 34 -7.75 -6.90 16.95
N ALA A 35 -7.36 -6.15 17.97
CA ALA A 35 -6.54 -4.95 17.79
C ALA A 35 -5.16 -5.26 17.16
N TRP A 36 -4.52 -6.36 17.58
CA TRP A 36 -3.27 -6.83 16.98
C TRP A 36 -3.46 -7.30 15.54
N PHE A 37 -4.52 -8.07 15.28
CA PHE A 37 -4.87 -8.58 13.96
C PHE A 37 -5.13 -7.43 12.98
N VAL A 38 -5.96 -6.45 13.37
CA VAL A 38 -6.26 -5.28 12.54
C VAL A 38 -4.99 -4.47 12.25
N LYS A 39 -4.11 -4.26 13.23
CA LYS A 39 -2.82 -3.60 12.98
C LYS A 39 -2.01 -4.35 11.92
N TRP A 40 -1.91 -5.66 12.03
CA TRP A 40 -1.16 -6.46 11.08
C TRP A 40 -1.80 -6.47 9.68
N SER A 41 -3.13 -6.57 9.60
CA SER A 41 -3.88 -6.47 8.34
C SER A 41 -3.69 -5.12 7.65
N VAL A 42 -3.68 -4.01 8.40
CA VAL A 42 -3.39 -2.69 7.84
C VAL A 42 -1.98 -2.64 7.28
N VAL A 43 -0.97 -3.12 8.01
CA VAL A 43 0.42 -3.17 7.52
C VAL A 43 0.53 -4.04 6.26
N ALA A 44 -0.14 -5.18 6.21
CA ALA A 44 -0.17 -6.05 5.04
C ALA A 44 -0.83 -5.35 3.84
N MET A 45 -1.94 -4.63 4.05
CA MET A 45 -2.60 -3.85 3.00
C MET A 45 -1.68 -2.77 2.44
N TRP A 46 -0.95 -2.03 3.29
CA TRP A 46 0.02 -1.03 2.83
C TRP A 46 1.16 -1.64 2.02
N LYS A 47 1.70 -2.79 2.45
CA LYS A 47 2.72 -3.52 1.69
C LYS A 47 2.19 -4.00 0.34
N ALA A 48 0.95 -4.49 0.29
CA ALA A 48 0.29 -4.90 -0.95
C ALA A 48 0.11 -3.72 -1.90
N LYS A 49 -0.32 -2.54 -1.40
CA LYS A 49 -0.42 -1.32 -2.22
C LYS A 49 0.93 -0.88 -2.78
N LEU A 50 2.01 -0.95 -1.99
CA LEU A 50 3.37 -0.65 -2.48
C LEU A 50 3.83 -1.62 -3.56
N ALA A 51 3.58 -2.92 -3.39
CA ALA A 51 3.88 -3.91 -4.42
C ALA A 51 3.07 -3.66 -5.70
N ALA A 52 1.80 -3.26 -5.55
CA ALA A 52 0.94 -2.98 -6.68
C ALA A 52 1.34 -1.69 -7.43
N ILE A 53 1.94 -0.70 -6.76
CA ILE A 53 2.58 0.46 -7.40
C ILE A 53 3.74 0.02 -8.31
N ALA A 54 4.62 -0.86 -7.82
CA ALA A 54 5.73 -1.38 -8.62
C ALA A 54 5.22 -2.18 -9.82
N PHE A 55 4.24 -3.05 -9.61
CA PHE A 55 3.59 -3.79 -10.70
C PHE A 55 2.91 -2.85 -11.73
N SER A 56 2.25 -1.78 -11.27
CA SER A 56 1.63 -0.79 -12.16
C SER A 56 2.64 -0.13 -13.09
N TRP A 57 3.84 0.13 -12.57
CA TRP A 57 4.92 0.74 -13.34
C TRP A 57 5.44 -0.21 -14.42
N ASP A 58 5.68 -1.49 -14.09
CA ASP A 58 6.16 -2.48 -15.06
C ASP A 58 5.16 -2.67 -16.20
N VAL A 59 3.87 -2.79 -15.88
CA VAL A 59 2.79 -2.87 -16.88
C VAL A 59 2.70 -1.59 -17.73
N ALA A 60 2.93 -0.42 -17.13
CA ALA A 60 2.96 0.83 -17.87
C ALA A 60 4.13 0.90 -18.87
N GLN A 61 5.32 0.40 -18.51
CA GLN A 61 6.46 0.32 -19.43
C GLN A 61 6.19 -0.63 -20.60
N GLU A 62 5.58 -1.77 -20.34
CA GLU A 62 5.18 -2.72 -21.37
C GLU A 62 4.15 -2.09 -22.31
N LEU A 63 3.12 -1.41 -21.78
CA LEU A 63 2.12 -0.71 -22.57
C LEU A 63 2.71 0.41 -23.45
N ILE A 64 3.65 1.21 -22.93
CA ILE A 64 4.34 2.25 -23.71
C ILE A 64 5.05 1.64 -24.93
N THR A 65 5.68 0.48 -24.71
CA THR A 65 6.39 -0.26 -25.76
C THR A 65 5.41 -0.82 -26.80
N THR A 66 4.34 -1.48 -26.34
CA THR A 66 3.31 -2.08 -27.21
C THR A 66 2.57 -1.03 -28.05
N LEU A 67 2.27 0.14 -27.46
CA LEU A 67 1.56 1.22 -28.15
C LEU A 67 2.47 2.03 -29.09
N ASN A 68 3.77 1.73 -29.13
CA ASN A 68 4.78 2.44 -29.93
C ASN A 68 4.70 3.98 -29.75
N ILE A 69 4.49 4.44 -28.52
CA ILE A 69 4.33 5.86 -28.20
C ILE A 69 5.58 6.64 -28.65
N SER A 70 6.76 6.03 -28.51
CA SER A 70 8.03 6.58 -28.99
C SER A 70 8.02 6.85 -30.50
N GLY A 71 7.38 6.00 -31.30
CA GLY A 71 7.22 6.19 -32.74
C GLY A 71 6.37 7.40 -33.09
N TYR A 72 5.25 7.61 -32.38
CA TYR A 72 4.38 8.78 -32.58
C TYR A 72 5.05 10.09 -32.15
N ILE A 73 5.79 10.07 -31.04
CA ILE A 73 6.54 11.23 -30.56
C ILE A 73 7.62 11.62 -31.58
N ASN A 74 8.39 10.65 -32.07
CA ASN A 74 9.42 10.91 -33.09
C ASN A 74 8.83 11.41 -34.42
N ALA A 75 7.67 10.88 -34.82
CA ALA A 75 6.95 11.38 -35.99
C ALA A 75 6.51 12.85 -35.80
N ALA A 76 5.98 13.21 -34.63
CA ALA A 76 5.63 14.60 -34.31
C ALA A 76 6.84 15.53 -34.36
N TRP A 77 7.99 15.11 -33.81
CA TRP A 77 9.22 15.90 -33.88
C TRP A 77 9.77 16.05 -35.31
N SER A 78 9.59 15.03 -36.16
CA SER A 78 10.04 15.07 -37.56
C SER A 78 9.25 16.04 -38.44
N THR A 79 8.07 16.49 -37.99
CA THR A 79 7.30 17.54 -38.69
C THR A 79 7.77 18.95 -38.36
N LEU A 80 8.64 19.13 -37.37
CA LEU A 80 9.16 20.43 -36.97
C LEU A 80 10.40 20.79 -37.79
N ASP A 81 10.51 22.08 -38.15
CA ASP A 81 11.69 22.61 -38.82
C ASP A 81 12.94 22.41 -37.94
N SER A 82 14.07 22.07 -38.59
CA SER A 82 15.33 21.70 -37.96
C SER A 82 15.85 22.75 -36.96
N LYS A 83 15.55 24.03 -37.19
CA LYS A 83 15.94 25.14 -36.32
C LYS A 83 15.15 25.17 -35.02
N VAL A 84 13.85 24.88 -35.10
CA VAL A 84 12.94 24.79 -33.94
C VAL A 84 13.23 23.52 -33.14
N LEU A 85 13.50 22.41 -33.83
CA LEU A 85 13.89 21.15 -33.19
C LEU A 85 15.19 21.29 -32.38
N ASN A 86 16.20 21.94 -32.94
CA ASN A 86 17.47 22.19 -32.23
C ASN A 86 17.27 23.04 -30.96
N MET A 87 16.36 24.03 -31.01
CA MET A 87 16.01 24.82 -29.83
C MET A 87 15.27 23.97 -28.78
N PHE A 88 14.36 23.08 -29.20
CA PHE A 88 13.68 22.16 -28.28
C PHE A 88 14.59 21.11 -27.65
N VAL A 89 15.58 20.62 -28.38
CA VAL A 89 16.62 19.73 -27.85
C VAL A 89 17.47 20.48 -26.83
N TYR A 90 17.85 21.74 -27.09
CA TYR A 90 18.56 22.58 -26.13
C TYR A 90 17.79 22.76 -24.81
N PHE A 91 16.47 22.94 -24.88
CA PHE A 91 15.59 23.03 -23.71
C PHE A 91 15.16 21.67 -23.13
N LYS A 92 15.63 20.55 -23.68
CA LYS A 92 15.26 19.19 -23.26
C LYS A 92 13.75 18.92 -23.26
N ILE A 93 13.00 19.61 -24.11
CA ILE A 93 11.54 19.41 -24.22
C ILE A 93 11.19 17.98 -24.64
N PRO A 94 11.90 17.34 -25.60
CA PRO A 94 11.63 15.95 -25.95
C PRO A 94 11.78 14.98 -24.76
N GLU A 95 12.78 15.18 -23.92
CA GLU A 95 13.00 14.38 -22.70
C GLU A 95 11.87 14.60 -21.68
N ALA A 96 11.46 15.86 -21.49
CA ALA A 96 10.34 16.20 -20.61
C ALA A 96 9.01 15.58 -21.07
N VAL A 97 8.74 15.61 -22.38
CA VAL A 97 7.53 14.99 -22.95
C VAL A 97 7.54 13.48 -22.73
N ASN A 98 8.68 12.80 -22.91
CA ASN A 98 8.80 11.37 -22.61
C ASN A 98 8.50 11.04 -21.15
N ILE A 99 8.99 11.86 -20.20
CA ILE A 99 8.72 11.67 -18.77
C ILE A 99 7.23 11.89 -18.47
N VAL A 100 6.61 12.95 -19.01
CA VAL A 100 5.19 13.25 -18.80
C VAL A 100 4.30 12.14 -19.36
N MET A 101 4.60 11.64 -20.54
CA MET A 101 3.87 10.53 -21.16
C MET A 101 4.01 9.25 -20.32
N SER A 102 5.23 8.93 -19.88
CA SER A 102 5.48 7.75 -19.04
C SER A 102 4.74 7.83 -17.69
N ALA A 103 4.74 9.01 -17.07
CA ALA A 103 3.99 9.27 -15.84
C ALA A 103 2.47 9.22 -16.08
N GLY A 104 1.99 9.68 -17.23
CA GLY A 104 0.59 9.62 -17.63
C GLY A 104 0.08 8.18 -17.78
N VAL A 105 0.83 7.33 -18.48
CA VAL A 105 0.50 5.90 -18.66
C VAL A 105 0.57 5.17 -17.31
N THR A 106 1.59 5.45 -16.50
CA THR A 106 1.70 4.90 -15.14
C THR A 106 0.50 5.26 -14.29
N LYS A 107 0.07 6.52 -14.29
CA LYS A 107 -1.12 6.98 -13.56
C LYS A 107 -2.40 6.31 -14.08
N PHE A 108 -2.49 6.08 -15.38
CA PHE A 108 -3.62 5.35 -15.98
C PHE A 108 -3.66 3.90 -15.48
N VAL A 109 -2.53 3.20 -15.47
CA VAL A 109 -2.43 1.82 -14.97
C VAL A 109 -2.72 1.74 -13.47
N MET A 110 -2.20 2.68 -12.66
CA MET A 110 -2.51 2.74 -11.23
C MET A 110 -4.01 2.94 -10.97
N LYS A 111 -4.65 3.85 -11.70
CA LYS A 111 -6.11 4.05 -11.64
C LYS A 111 -6.88 2.80 -12.06
N PHE A 112 -6.41 2.09 -13.08
CA PHE A 112 -7.02 0.84 -13.53
C PHE A 112 -6.93 -0.26 -12.48
N LEU A 113 -5.81 -0.33 -11.76
CA LEU A 113 -5.59 -1.25 -10.63
C LEU A 113 -6.35 -0.83 -9.35
N GLY A 114 -7.08 0.29 -9.39
CA GLY A 114 -7.90 0.77 -8.27
C GLY A 114 -7.09 1.36 -7.12
N ILE A 115 -5.88 1.86 -7.41
CA ILE A 115 -4.96 2.47 -6.44
C ILE A 115 -4.92 3.99 -6.63
#